data_AF-A0A535T415-F1
#
_entry.id   AF-A0A535T415-F1
#
_cell.length_a   1.000
_cell.length_b   1.000
_cell.length_c   1.000
_cell.angle_alpha   90.00
_cell.angle_beta   90.00
_cell.angle_gamma   90.00
#
_symmetry.space_group_name_H-M   'P 1'
#
loop_
_entity.id
_entity.type
_entity.pdbx_description
1 polymer ?
#
loop_
_entity_poly.entity_id
_entity_poly.type
_entity_poly.pdbx_seq_one_letter_code
_entity_poly.pdbx_strand_id
1 'polypeptide(L)' 'MIIPAKLRAYAELGTEVTVAGVRDHFEIWDRATWQAYQEKLEAEGGTNPF' A
#
# COMPACT_ATOMS: atom_id res chain seq x y z
N MET A 1 4.70 8.86 16.26
CA MET A 1 3.49 8.77 15.41
C MET A 1 2.85 7.42 15.69
N ILE A 2 1.60 7.38 16.17
CA ILE A 2 0.87 6.15 16.51
C ILE A 2 -0.35 6.08 15.60
N ILE A 3 -0.49 4.98 14.87
CA ILE A 3 -1.70 4.69 14.10
C ILE A 3 -2.70 4.05 15.08
N PRO A 4 -3.91 4.62 15.25
CA PRO A 4 -4.94 4.05 16.11
C PRO A 4 -5.27 2.60 15.74
N ALA A 5 -5.38 1.72 16.74
CA ALA A 5 -5.63 0.29 16.54
C ALA A 5 -6.89 -0.01 15.71
N LYS A 6 -7.92 0.85 15.79
CA LYS A 6 -9.13 0.73 14.96
C LYS A 6 -8.86 0.88 13.47
N LEU A 7 -8.02 1.85 13.08
CA LEU A 7 -7.63 2.04 11.68
C LEU A 7 -6.72 0.91 11.20
N ARG A 8 -5.90 0.38 12.11
CA ARG A 8 -5.06 -0.80 11.86
C ARG A 8 -5.89 -2.05 11.57
N ALA A 9 -6.94 -2.30 12.36
CA ALA A 9 -7.87 -3.41 12.14
C ALA A 9 -8.76 -3.19 10.92
N TYR A 10 -9.21 -1.95 10.66
CA TYR A 10 -10.04 -1.62 9.50
C TYR A 10 -9.30 -1.82 8.18
N ALA A 11 -8.02 -1.47 8.13
CA ALA A 11 -7.19 -1.65 6.95
C ALA A 11 -6.48 -3.02 6.91
N GLU A 12 -6.85 -3.96 7.81
CA GLU A 12 -6.21 -5.27 7.99
C GLU A 12 -4.69 -5.22 7.98
N LEU A 13 -4.13 -4.13 8.53
CA LEU A 13 -2.71 -3.85 8.49
C LEU A 13 -2.00 -4.83 9.42
N GLY A 14 -1.38 -5.85 8.83
CA GLY A 14 -0.57 -6.82 9.52
C GLY A 14 0.71 -6.23 10.10
N THR A 15 1.64 -7.11 10.46
CA THR A 15 2.95 -6.71 11.02
C THR A 15 3.82 -5.99 10.00
N GLU A 16 3.64 -6.29 8.71
CA GLU A 16 4.37 -5.69 7.60
C GLU A 16 3.44 -4.96 6.65
N VAL A 17 3.71 -3.66 6.49
CA VAL A 17 2.89 -2.75 5.70
C VAL A 17 3.80 -1.96 4.77
N THR A 18 3.32 -1.66 3.57
CA THR A 18 4.01 -0.80 2.61
C THR A 18 3.36 0.56 2.64
N VAL A 19 4.17 1.61 2.79
CA VAL A 19 3.71 3.00 2.73
C VAL A 19 4.11 3.57 1.37
N ALA A 20 3.12 3.89 0.54
CA ALA A 20 3.32 4.54 -0.75
C ALA A 20 2.99 6.03 -0.61
N GLY A 21 3.94 6.90 -0.97
CA GLY A 21 3.72 8.34 -1.01
C GLY A 21 3.19 8.76 -2.37
N VAL A 22 1.96 9.28 -2.42
CA VAL A 22 1.30 9.75 -3.65
C VAL A 22 1.09 11.25 -3.55
N ARG A 23 2.06 12.04 -4.02
CA ARG A 23 2.04 13.52 -4.15
C ARG A 23 1.49 14.32 -2.95
N ASP A 24 0.19 14.28 -2.71
CA ASP A 24 -0.55 15.00 -1.67
C ASP A 24 -1.07 14.12 -0.53
N HIS A 25 -1.00 12.78 -0.65
CA HIS A 25 -1.40 11.85 0.40
C HIS A 25 -0.46 10.64 0.50
N PHE A 26 -0.57 9.90 1.61
CA PHE A 26 0.14 8.65 1.82
C PHE A 26 -0.88 7.52 1.87
N GLU A 27 -0.65 6.51 1.06
CA GLU A 27 -1.41 5.27 1.10
C GLU A 27 -0.66 4.23 1.92
N ILE A 28 -1.38 3.52 2.77
CA ILE A 28 -0.83 2.43 3.58
C ILE A 28 -1.50 1.17 3.09
N TRP A 29 -0.71 0.26 2.54
CA TRP A 29 -1.16 -1.00 1.99
C TRP A 29 -0.64 -2.16 2.84
N ASP A 30 -1.43 -3.21 2.96
CA ASP A 30 -0.92 -4.51 3.39
C ASP A 30 0.08 -5.04 2.35
N ARG A 31 1.14 -5.70 2.81
CA ARG A 31 2.22 -6.15 1.94
C ARG A 31 1.75 -7.18 0.90
N ALA A 32 0.83 -8.07 1.25
CA ALA A 32 0.31 -9.07 0.31
C ALA A 32 -0.56 -8.42 -0.77
N THR A 33 -1.41 -7.46 -0.37
CA THR A 33 -2.22 -6.68 -1.31
C THR A 33 -1.34 -5.84 -2.25
N TRP A 34 -0.29 -5.21 -1.71
CA TRP A 34 0.65 -4.43 -2.51
C TRP A 34 1.38 -5.28 -3.55
N GLN A 35 1.86 -6.47 -3.18
CA GLN A 35 2.49 -7.39 -4.13
C GLN A 35 1.54 -7.78 -5.27
N ALA A 36 0.32 -8.19 -4.95
CA ALA A 36 -0.67 -8.54 -5.98
C ALA A 36 -1.04 -7.35 -6.88
N TYR A 37 -1.06 -6.14 -6.32
CA TYR A 37 -1.29 -4.91 -7.07
C TYR A 37 -0.11 -4.56 -7.99
N GLN A 38 1.12 -4.69 -7.50
CA GLN A 38 2.34 -4.49 -8.30
C GLN A 38 2.42 -5.49 -9.45
N GLU A 39 2.15 -6.77 -9.20
CA GLU A 39 2.10 -7.80 -10.26
C GLU A 39 1.06 -7.47 -11.33
N LYS A 40 -0.10 -6.93 -10.94
CA LYS A 40 -1.11 -6.45 -11.90
C LYS A 40 -0.64 -5.22 -12.68
N LEU A 41 -0.04 -4.24 -12.02
CA LEU A 41 0.50 -3.04 -12.68
C LEU A 41 1.61 -3.37 -13.68
N GLU A 42 2.52 -4.28 -13.32
CA GLU A 42 3.57 -4.78 -14.20
C GLU A 42 2.98 -5.51 -15.42
N ALA A 43 1.93 -6.32 -15.21
CA ALA A 43 1.24 -7.01 -16.30
C ALA A 43 0.48 -6.06 -17.25
N GLU A 44 0.00 -4.91 -16.76
CA GLU A 44 -0.71 -3.90 -17.55
C GLU A 44 0.22 -2.91 -18.28
N GLY A 45 1.55 -3.04 -18.17
CA GLY A 45 2.50 -2.27 -18.99
C GLY A 45 2.57 -0.78 -18.63
N GLY A 46 2.17 -0.41 -17.42
CA GLY A 46 2.38 0.93 -16.89
C GLY A 46 3.82 1.08 -16.44
N THR A 47 4.74 1.45 -17.34
CA THR A 47 6.02 2.03 -16.95
C THR A 47 5.72 3.22 -16.05
N ASN A 48 5.92 3.07 -14.75
CA ASN A 48 5.80 4.17 -13.81
C ASN A 48 7.03 5.08 -14.04
N PRO A 49 6.87 6.31 -14.56
CA PRO A 49 7.99 7.23 -14.77
C PRO A 49 8.29 8.08 -13.53
N PHE A 50 7.79 7.70 -12.35
CA PHE A 50 8.01 8.40 -11.08
C PHE A 50 8.40 7.45 -9.96
#